data_AF-A0A0F2N585-F1
#
_entry.id   AF-A0A0F2N585-F1
#
_cell.length_a   1.000
_cell.length_b   1.000
_cell.length_c   1.000
_cell.angle_alpha   90.00
_cell.angle_beta   90.00
_cell.angle_gamma   90.00
#
_symmetry.space_group_name_H-M   'P 1'
#
loop_
_entity.id
_entity.type
_entity.pdbx_description
1 polymer ?
#
loop_
_entity_poly.entity_id
_entity_poly.type
_entity_poly.pdbx_seq_one_letter_code
_entity_poly.pdbx_strand_id
1 'polypeptide(L)'
;MNETLFPSKIAVHRWLEDNGWKISRSQFYDHCKAGLLRPAKKEKKYRLKDVEKYASLHVARAETGEKESDREIAMREEKLEIALERERLGLEKDRFDFDAKQSKYIPRSEFELAIVARSVAFMAHLNHSIQASVQDWIHLVKGDQSHASELVEAISREVEQRMGDFAADADFDVILEAN
;
A
#
# COMPACT_ATOMS: atom_id res chain seq x y z
N MET A 1 -50.97 -17.94 3.96
CA MET A 1 -50.24 -17.51 5.16
C MET A 1 -50.99 -16.33 5.75
N ASN A 2 -51.52 -16.46 6.97
CA ASN A 2 -52.28 -15.37 7.60
C ASN A 2 -51.33 -14.22 7.92
N GLU A 3 -51.57 -13.05 7.34
CA GLU A 3 -50.82 -11.83 7.64
C GLU A 3 -51.16 -11.38 9.06
N THR A 4 -50.19 -11.36 9.96
CA THR A 4 -50.40 -10.85 11.32
C THR A 4 -50.65 -9.35 11.25
N LEU A 5 -51.84 -8.94 11.68
CA LEU A 5 -52.29 -7.55 11.70
C LEU A 5 -52.43 -7.07 13.14
N PHE A 6 -51.73 -6.00 13.48
CA PHE A 6 -51.83 -5.38 14.79
C PHE A 6 -52.98 -4.36 14.80
N PRO A 7 -53.93 -4.49 15.75
CA PRO A 7 -55.13 -3.64 15.80
C PRO A 7 -54.87 -2.24 16.34
N SER A 8 -53.77 -2.01 17.05
CA SER A 8 -53.50 -0.74 17.71
C SER A 8 -52.00 -0.45 17.84
N LYS A 9 -51.66 0.82 18.06
CA LYS A 9 -50.30 1.27 18.38
C LYS A 9 -49.72 0.58 19.61
N ILE A 10 -50.57 0.27 20.60
CA ILE A 10 -50.16 -0.42 21.84
C ILE A 10 -49.75 -1.87 21.52
N ALA A 11 -50.51 -2.56 20.66
CA ALA A 11 -50.18 -3.92 20.24
C ALA A 11 -48.85 -3.98 19.47
N VAL A 12 -48.56 -2.97 18.66
CA VAL A 12 -47.27 -2.85 17.95
C VAL A 12 -46.12 -2.60 18.93
N HIS A 13 -46.28 -1.64 19.86
CA HIS A 13 -45.24 -1.31 20.84
C HIS A 13 -44.89 -2.51 21.74
N ARG A 14 -45.90 -3.25 22.21
CA ARG A 14 -45.69 -4.48 22.98
C ARG A 14 -44.96 -5.55 22.18
N TRP A 15 -45.34 -5.74 20.91
CA TRP A 15 -44.65 -6.68 20.04
C TRP A 15 -43.17 -6.28 19.82
N LEU A 16 -42.88 -4.98 19.69
CA LEU A 16 -41.50 -4.50 19.58
C LEU A 16 -40.68 -4.81 20.83
N GLU A 17 -41.23 -4.58 22.04
CA GLU A 17 -40.56 -4.93 23.29
C GLU A 17 -40.35 -6.45 23.43
N ASP A 18 -41.38 -7.25 23.14
CA ASP A 18 -41.34 -8.72 23.23
C ASP A 18 -40.35 -9.34 22.23
N ASN A 19 -40.05 -8.65 21.12
CA ASN A 19 -39.11 -9.10 20.07
C ASN A 19 -37.73 -8.44 20.19
N GLY A 20 -37.39 -7.89 21.36
CA GLY A 20 -36.05 -7.42 21.68
C GLY A 20 -35.67 -6.09 21.02
N TRP A 21 -36.65 -5.23 20.73
CA TRP A 21 -36.40 -3.86 20.26
C TRP A 21 -36.47 -2.85 21.40
N LYS A 22 -35.48 -1.94 21.46
CA LYS A 22 -35.36 -0.94 22.52
C LYS A 22 -36.05 0.35 22.12
N ILE A 23 -37.31 0.51 22.51
CA ILE A 23 -38.07 1.74 22.27
C ILE A 23 -39.04 2.04 23.40
N SER A 24 -39.01 3.27 23.93
CA SER A 24 -39.98 3.72 24.93
C SER A 24 -41.34 4.00 24.29
N ARG A 25 -42.41 3.87 25.08
CA ARG A 25 -43.78 4.17 24.62
C ARG A 25 -43.91 5.60 24.09
N SER A 26 -43.32 6.60 24.73
CA SER A 26 -43.37 7.99 24.24
C SER A 26 -42.71 8.12 22.87
N GLN A 27 -41.50 7.58 22.73
CA GLN A 27 -40.72 7.62 21.50
C GLN A 27 -41.42 6.91 20.33
N PHE A 28 -42.03 5.74 20.58
CA PHE A 28 -42.81 5.05 19.55
C PHE A 28 -44.01 5.88 19.05
N TYR A 29 -44.72 6.54 19.96
CA TYR A 29 -45.85 7.40 19.59
C TYR A 29 -45.41 8.63 18.81
N ASP A 30 -44.26 9.22 19.13
CA ASP A 30 -43.70 10.33 18.37
C ASP A 30 -43.21 9.90 16.99
N HIS A 31 -42.60 8.71 16.86
CA HIS A 31 -42.28 8.12 15.55
C HIS A 31 -43.54 7.88 14.70
N CYS A 32 -44.64 7.44 15.32
CA CYS A 32 -45.93 7.32 14.65
C CYS A 32 -46.52 8.68 14.22
N LYS A 33 -46.34 9.75 15.02
CA LYS A 33 -46.76 11.13 14.65
C LYS A 33 -45.93 11.69 13.51
N ALA A 34 -44.62 11.45 13.53
CA ALA A 34 -43.69 11.78 12.45
C ALA A 34 -43.97 11.00 11.15
N GLY A 35 -44.83 9.98 11.22
CA GLY A 35 -45.27 9.21 10.07
C GLY A 35 -44.30 8.12 9.61
N LEU A 36 -43.34 7.74 10.47
CA LEU A 36 -42.37 6.66 10.24
C LEU A 36 -43.04 5.27 10.18
N LEU A 37 -44.18 5.11 10.84
CA LEU A 37 -45.03 3.93 10.74
C LEU A 37 -46.49 4.36 10.55
N ARG A 38 -47.12 3.91 9.47
CA ARG A 38 -48.50 4.25 9.11
C ARG A 38 -49.37 3.00 9.03
N PRO A 39 -50.62 3.05 9.51
CA PRO A 39 -51.52 1.92 9.37
C PRO A 39 -51.98 1.74 7.91
N ALA A 40 -52.37 0.52 7.55
CA ALA A 40 -52.88 0.20 6.23
C ALA A 40 -54.20 0.94 5.94
N LYS A 41 -54.31 1.54 4.75
CA LYS A 41 -55.41 2.43 4.34
C LYS A 41 -56.81 1.82 4.46
N LYS A 42 -56.95 0.50 4.29
CA LYS A 42 -58.26 -0.18 4.28
C LYS A 42 -58.79 -0.50 5.68
N GLU A 43 -57.92 -0.78 6.65
CA GLU A 43 -58.35 -1.37 7.94
C GLU A 43 -57.85 -0.60 9.17
N LYS A 44 -57.05 0.45 9.00
CA LYS A 44 -56.39 1.18 10.10
C LYS A 44 -55.54 0.27 11.03
N LYS A 45 -55.16 -0.92 10.56
CA LYS A 45 -54.28 -1.89 11.25
C LYS A 45 -52.84 -1.78 10.75
N TYR A 46 -51.88 -2.26 11.54
CA TYR A 46 -50.47 -2.33 11.13
C TYR A 46 -50.10 -3.73 10.69
N ARG A 47 -49.46 -3.87 9.54
CA ARG A 47 -48.98 -5.18 9.05
C ARG A 47 -47.65 -5.52 9.68
N LEU A 48 -47.43 -6.79 9.99
CA LEU A 48 -46.16 -7.27 10.55
C LEU A 48 -44.96 -6.84 9.69
N LYS A 49 -45.03 -6.98 8.37
CA LYS A 49 -43.96 -6.57 7.46
C LYS A 49 -43.61 -5.08 7.57
N ASP A 50 -44.61 -4.22 7.75
CA ASP A 50 -44.41 -2.77 7.88
C ASP A 50 -43.79 -2.43 9.25
N VAL A 51 -44.17 -3.18 10.29
CA VAL A 51 -43.62 -3.06 11.65
C VAL A 51 -42.18 -3.55 11.70
N GLU A 52 -41.87 -4.71 11.11
CA GLU A 52 -40.52 -5.26 11.02
C GLU A 52 -39.58 -4.32 10.27
N LYS A 53 -40.03 -3.79 9.12
CA LYS A 53 -39.27 -2.82 8.34
C LYS A 53 -39.03 -1.52 9.11
N TYR A 54 -40.03 -1.03 9.84
CA TYR A 54 -39.86 0.12 10.72
C TYR A 54 -38.83 -0.14 11.82
N ALA A 55 -38.91 -1.32 12.44
CA ALA A 55 -38.04 -1.69 13.55
C ALA A 55 -36.58 -1.76 13.10
N SER A 56 -36.28 -2.43 11.99
CA SER A 56 -34.91 -2.57 11.47
C SER A 56 -34.26 -1.24 11.06
N LEU A 57 -35.05 -0.30 10.53
CA LEU A 57 -34.56 1.00 10.03
C LEU A 57 -34.45 2.09 11.11
N HIS A 58 -35.30 2.04 12.14
CA HIS A 58 -35.48 3.19 13.04
C HIS A 58 -35.35 2.86 14.52
N VAL A 59 -35.29 1.57 14.89
CA VAL A 59 -35.26 1.14 16.28
C VAL A 59 -34.00 0.34 16.56
N ALA A 60 -33.37 0.63 17.69
CA ALA A 60 -32.21 -0.12 18.14
C ALA A 60 -32.62 -1.48 18.71
N ARG A 61 -31.78 -2.50 18.53
CA ARG A 61 -31.94 -3.77 19.25
C ARG A 61 -31.63 -3.58 20.74
N ALA A 62 -32.33 -4.29 21.61
CA ALA A 62 -32.11 -4.23 23.05
C ALA A 62 -30.76 -4.81 23.47
N GLU A 63 -30.26 -5.81 22.73
CA GLU A 63 -28.99 -6.50 23.03
C GLU A 63 -27.76 -5.67 22.63
N THR A 64 -27.76 -5.09 21.44
CA THR A 64 -26.59 -4.35 20.91
C THR A 64 -26.69 -2.84 21.11
N GLY A 65 -27.90 -2.30 21.31
CA GLY A 65 -28.12 -0.85 21.38
C GLY A 65 -28.00 -0.12 20.02
N GLU A 66 -27.73 -0.85 18.94
CA GLU A 66 -27.57 -0.33 17.58
C GLU A 66 -28.77 -0.66 16.70
N LYS A 67 -29.00 0.17 15.67
CA LYS A 67 -29.98 -0.15 14.62
C LYS A 67 -29.39 -1.14 13.64
N GLU A 68 -30.23 -2.01 13.12
CA GLU A 68 -29.82 -3.02 12.13
C GLU A 68 -29.28 -2.34 10.85
N SER A 69 -29.90 -1.24 10.42
CA SER A 69 -29.42 -0.41 9.31
C SER A 69 -28.00 0.11 9.49
N ASP A 70 -27.66 0.55 10.70
CA ASP A 70 -26.37 1.18 10.99
C ASP A 70 -25.26 0.13 10.97
N ARG A 71 -25.56 -1.08 11.48
CA ARG A 71 -24.66 -2.24 11.40
C ARG A 71 -24.45 -2.72 9.97
N GLU A 72 -25.50 -2.74 9.15
CA GLU A 72 -25.40 -3.09 7.72
C GLU A 72 -24.55 -2.08 6.95
N ILE A 73 -24.70 -0.78 7.26
CA ILE A 73 -23.88 0.30 6.69
C ILE A 73 -22.41 0.10 7.09
N ALA A 74 -22.12 -0.07 8.38
CA ALA A 74 -20.76 -0.28 8.88
C ALA A 74 -20.09 -1.51 8.23
N MET A 75 -20.81 -2.64 8.14
CA MET A 75 -20.29 -3.84 7.48
C MET A 75 -20.04 -3.61 5.99
N ARG A 76 -20.87 -2.80 5.32
CA ARG A 76 -20.67 -2.46 3.92
C ARG A 76 -19.46 -1.53 3.73
N GLU A 77 -19.28 -0.56 4.61
CA GLU A 77 -18.12 0.34 4.61
C GLU A 77 -16.82 -0.44 4.83
N GLU A 78 -16.77 -1.32 5.83
CA GLU A 78 -15.61 -2.20 6.08
C GLU A 78 -15.27 -3.06 4.86
N LYS A 79 -16.29 -3.66 4.22
CA LYS A 79 -16.07 -4.44 2.99
C LYS A 79 -15.53 -3.60 1.84
N LEU A 80 -16.00 -2.36 1.69
CA LEU A 80 -15.52 -1.44 0.67
C LEU A 80 -14.07 -1.01 0.95
N GLU A 81 -13.72 -0.77 2.20
CA GLU A 81 -12.36 -0.42 2.62
C GLU A 81 -11.39 -1.57 2.33
N ILE A 82 -11.72 -2.80 2.73
CA ILE A 82 -10.90 -3.99 2.43
C ILE A 82 -10.77 -4.21 0.93
N ALA A 83 -11.85 -4.01 0.16
CA ALA A 83 -11.80 -4.15 -1.30
C ALA A 83 -10.88 -3.10 -1.93
N LEU A 84 -10.95 -1.86 -1.46
CA LEU A 84 -10.14 -0.75 -1.92
C LEU A 84 -8.65 -0.95 -1.56
N GLU A 85 -8.35 -1.47 -0.36
CA GLU A 85 -6.98 -1.82 0.03
C GLU A 85 -6.41 -2.94 -0.86
N ARG A 86 -7.19 -3.98 -1.13
CA ARG A 86 -6.79 -5.05 -2.06
C ARG A 86 -6.52 -4.53 -3.46
N GLU A 87 -7.36 -3.62 -3.96
CA GLU A 87 -7.18 -2.99 -5.27
C GLU A 87 -5.90 -2.14 -5.31
N ARG A 88 -5.61 -1.39 -4.25
CA ARG A 88 -4.36 -0.62 -4.12
C ARG A 88 -3.12 -1.52 -4.13
N LEU A 89 -3.13 -2.62 -3.37
CA LEU A 89 -2.03 -3.58 -3.37
C LEU A 89 -1.86 -4.25 -4.73
N GLY A 90 -2.96 -4.54 -5.43
CA GLY A 90 -2.94 -5.04 -6.81
C GLY A 90 -2.30 -4.04 -7.78
N LEU A 91 -2.71 -2.77 -7.71
CA LEU A 91 -2.14 -1.70 -8.54
C LEU A 91 -0.64 -1.48 -8.27
N GLU A 92 -0.22 -1.56 -7.01
CA GLU A 92 1.20 -1.43 -6.65
C GLU A 92 2.03 -2.58 -7.22
N LYS A 93 1.52 -3.81 -7.14
CA LYS A 93 2.15 -4.98 -7.75
C LYS A 93 2.21 -4.85 -9.27
N ASP A 94 1.12 -4.47 -9.92
CA ASP A 94 1.08 -4.31 -11.37
C ASP A 94 2.05 -3.21 -11.84
N ARG A 95 2.18 -2.14 -11.05
CA ARG A 95 3.15 -1.07 -11.30
C ARG A 95 4.59 -1.58 -11.15
N PHE A 96 4.88 -2.34 -10.10
CA PHE A 96 6.20 -2.96 -9.91
C PHE A 96 6.53 -3.91 -11.07
N ASP A 97 5.60 -4.78 -11.46
CA ASP A 97 5.79 -5.72 -12.58
C ASP A 97 5.98 -4.97 -13.91
N PHE A 98 5.27 -3.86 -14.11
CA PHE A 98 5.45 -3.00 -15.28
C PHE A 98 6.83 -2.34 -15.30
N ASP A 99 7.26 -1.75 -14.19
CA ASP A 99 8.58 -1.11 -14.08
C ASP A 99 9.73 -2.14 -14.18
N ALA A 100 9.54 -3.35 -13.65
CA ALA A 100 10.46 -4.48 -13.83
C ALA A 100 10.55 -4.91 -15.31
N LYS A 101 9.42 -4.98 -16.03
CA LYS A 101 9.41 -5.23 -17.49
C LYS A 101 10.04 -4.11 -18.30
N GLN A 102 10.06 -2.89 -17.78
CA GLN A 102 10.80 -1.76 -18.37
C GLN A 102 12.29 -1.75 -17.97
N SER A 103 12.80 -2.83 -17.37
CA SER A 103 14.19 -2.97 -16.94
C SER A 103 14.67 -1.89 -15.97
N LYS A 104 13.75 -1.31 -15.17
CA LYS A 104 14.11 -0.30 -14.15
C LYS A 104 14.66 -0.92 -12.86
N TYR A 105 14.52 -2.23 -12.70
CA TYR A 105 15.00 -2.96 -11.54
C TYR A 105 15.91 -4.09 -11.98
N ILE A 106 16.98 -4.30 -11.20
CA ILE A 106 17.87 -5.44 -11.34
C ILE A 106 17.86 -6.24 -10.02
N PRO A 107 18.00 -7.57 -10.07
CA PRO A 107 18.21 -8.37 -8.87
C PRO A 107 19.42 -7.89 -8.08
N ARG A 108 19.29 -7.90 -6.75
CA ARG A 108 20.37 -7.46 -5.86
C ARG A 108 21.68 -8.23 -6.08
N SER A 109 21.60 -9.54 -6.32
CA SER A 109 22.77 -10.37 -6.61
C SER A 109 23.49 -9.95 -7.89
N GLU A 110 22.75 -9.56 -8.92
CA GLU A 110 23.32 -9.07 -10.18
C GLU A 110 23.97 -7.69 -10.00
N PHE A 111 23.33 -6.80 -9.22
CA PHE A 111 23.91 -5.52 -8.85
C PHE A 111 25.22 -5.67 -8.07
N GLU A 112 25.24 -6.53 -7.05
CA GLU A 112 26.45 -6.80 -6.25
C GLU A 112 27.56 -7.40 -7.12
N LEU A 113 27.22 -8.32 -8.03
CA LEU A 113 28.17 -8.88 -8.99
C LEU A 113 28.73 -7.81 -9.93
N ALA A 114 27.89 -6.90 -10.44
CA ALA A 114 28.32 -5.81 -11.30
C ALA A 114 29.30 -4.86 -10.59
N ILE A 115 29.08 -4.56 -9.30
CA ILE A 115 30.03 -3.78 -8.49
C ILE A 115 31.38 -4.50 -8.40
N VAL A 116 31.37 -5.79 -8.06
CA VAL A 116 32.60 -6.59 -7.91
C VAL A 116 33.37 -6.64 -9.23
N ALA A 117 32.68 -6.96 -10.34
CA ALA A 117 33.28 -7.00 -11.68
C ALA A 117 33.91 -5.65 -12.04
N ARG A 118 33.20 -4.56 -11.75
CA ARG A 118 33.67 -3.20 -12.00
C ARG A 118 34.90 -2.84 -11.14
N SER A 119 34.93 -3.23 -9.86
CA SER A 119 36.12 -3.06 -9.02
C SER A 119 37.33 -3.85 -9.53
N VAL A 120 37.12 -5.08 -10.01
CA VAL A 120 38.18 -5.90 -10.60
C VAL A 120 38.73 -5.27 -11.87
N ALA A 121 37.87 -4.81 -12.77
CA ALA A 121 38.27 -4.12 -14.00
C ALA A 121 39.07 -2.84 -13.70
N PHE A 122 38.61 -2.04 -12.72
CA PHE A 122 39.32 -0.85 -12.27
C PHE A 122 40.74 -1.17 -11.76
N MET A 123 40.87 -2.19 -10.91
CA MET A 123 42.18 -2.61 -10.39
C MET A 123 43.11 -3.12 -11.50
N ALA A 124 42.58 -3.82 -12.50
CA ALA A 124 43.35 -4.25 -13.66
C ALA A 124 43.87 -3.06 -14.47
N HIS A 125 43.01 -2.07 -14.75
CA HIS A 125 43.39 -0.85 -15.45
C HIS A 125 44.44 -0.05 -14.67
N LEU A 126 44.26 0.12 -13.36
CA LEU A 126 45.21 0.85 -12.52
C LEU A 126 46.59 0.18 -12.52
N ASN A 127 46.65 -1.14 -12.38
CA ASN A 127 47.90 -1.89 -12.46
C ASN A 127 48.59 -1.73 -13.82
N HIS A 128 47.81 -1.74 -14.90
CA HIS A 128 48.35 -1.52 -16.24
C HIS A 128 48.91 -0.10 -16.41
N SER A 129 48.21 0.92 -15.92
CA SER A 129 48.68 2.31 -15.93
C SER A 129 49.99 2.49 -15.19
N ILE A 130 50.14 1.86 -14.02
CA ILE A 130 51.41 1.84 -13.28
C ILE A 130 52.52 1.25 -14.15
N GLN A 131 52.29 0.10 -14.78
CA GLN A 131 53.28 -0.55 -15.63
C GLN A 131 53.66 0.32 -16.84
N ALA A 132 52.71 1.05 -17.42
CA ALA A 132 52.95 1.94 -18.54
C ALA A 132 53.78 3.18 -18.14
N SER A 133 53.47 3.79 -16.98
CA SER A 133 54.09 5.05 -16.54
C SER A 133 55.37 4.88 -15.72
N VAL A 134 55.73 3.65 -15.33
CA VAL A 134 56.88 3.40 -14.42
C VAL A 134 58.21 3.94 -14.96
N GLN A 135 58.43 3.87 -16.28
CA GLN A 135 59.67 4.36 -16.88
C GLN A 135 59.76 5.89 -16.80
N ASP A 136 58.64 6.58 -17.00
CA ASP A 136 58.56 8.04 -16.90
C ASP A 136 58.79 8.50 -15.46
N TRP A 137 58.25 7.76 -14.49
CA TRP A 137 58.47 8.03 -13.07
C TRP A 137 59.93 7.82 -12.66
N ILE A 138 60.58 6.77 -13.14
CA ILE A 138 62.02 6.55 -12.92
C ILE A 138 62.82 7.71 -13.53
N HIS A 139 62.45 8.16 -14.73
CA HIS A 139 63.11 9.28 -15.40
C HIS A 139 62.92 10.61 -14.66
N LEU A 140 61.72 10.83 -14.09
CA LEU A 140 61.38 12.01 -13.30
C LEU A 140 62.28 12.16 -12.08
N VAL A 141 62.42 11.10 -11.28
CA VAL A 141 63.17 11.17 -10.01
C VAL A 141 64.66 10.96 -10.15
N LYS A 142 65.13 10.29 -11.21
CA LYS A 142 66.56 9.98 -11.44
C LYS A 142 67.26 9.30 -10.25
N GLY A 143 66.49 8.65 -9.37
CA GLY A 143 66.97 8.05 -8.12
C GLY A 143 67.23 9.03 -6.97
N ASP A 144 66.87 10.31 -7.12
CA ASP A 144 67.06 11.36 -6.12
C ASP A 144 65.80 11.54 -5.26
N GLN A 145 65.97 11.39 -3.95
CA GLN A 145 64.90 11.54 -2.95
C GLN A 145 64.35 12.97 -2.87
N SER A 146 65.10 13.98 -3.33
CA SER A 146 64.63 15.37 -3.36
C SER A 146 63.40 15.56 -4.25
N HIS A 147 63.17 14.67 -5.23
CA HIS A 147 62.02 14.71 -6.15
C HIS A 147 60.82 13.88 -5.66
N ALA A 148 60.82 13.43 -4.39
CA ALA A 148 59.75 12.59 -3.87
C ALA A 148 58.36 13.23 -3.96
N SER A 149 58.26 14.56 -3.74
CA SER A 149 56.99 15.29 -3.90
C SER A 149 56.49 15.29 -5.35
N GLU A 150 57.39 15.48 -6.31
CA GLU A 150 57.06 15.46 -7.74
C GLU A 150 56.58 14.07 -8.19
N LEU A 151 57.18 13.00 -7.65
CA LEU A 151 56.75 11.63 -7.90
C LEU A 151 55.34 11.37 -7.34
N VAL A 152 55.07 11.81 -6.11
CA VAL A 152 53.74 11.65 -5.48
C VAL A 152 52.68 12.40 -6.30
N GLU A 153 52.97 13.61 -6.75
CA GLU A 153 52.06 14.38 -7.61
C GLU A 153 51.81 13.69 -8.95
N ALA A 154 52.84 13.14 -9.59
CA ALA A 154 52.72 12.42 -10.86
C ALA A 154 51.86 11.15 -10.72
N ILE A 155 52.09 10.35 -9.68
CA ILE A 155 51.30 9.15 -9.41
C ILE A 155 49.86 9.51 -9.05
N SER A 156 49.66 10.51 -8.19
CA SER A 156 48.32 10.95 -7.78
C SER A 156 47.49 11.42 -8.97
N ARG A 157 48.12 12.14 -9.91
CA ARG A 157 47.46 12.59 -11.15
C ARG A 157 47.02 11.42 -12.02
N GLU A 158 47.85 10.39 -12.18
CA GLU A 158 47.47 9.19 -12.94
C GLU A 158 46.30 8.46 -12.25
N VAL A 159 46.36 8.30 -10.92
CA VAL A 159 45.27 7.68 -10.15
C VAL A 159 43.96 8.45 -10.29
N GLU A 160 44.01 9.78 -10.13
CA GLU A 160 42.84 10.66 -10.28
C GLU A 160 42.25 10.59 -11.68
N GLN A 161 43.10 10.58 -12.71
CA GLN A 161 42.66 10.42 -14.10
C GLN A 161 41.91 9.09 -14.28
N ARG A 162 42.47 7.98 -13.77
CA ARG A 162 41.81 6.66 -13.87
C ARG A 162 40.52 6.57 -13.07
N MET A 163 40.45 7.22 -11.91
CA MET A 163 39.20 7.32 -11.15
C MET A 163 38.16 8.16 -11.90
N GLY A 164 38.59 9.22 -12.60
CA GLY A 164 37.74 10.02 -13.48
C GLY A 164 37.17 9.22 -14.65
N ASP A 165 38.02 8.51 -15.38
CA ASP A 165 37.61 7.61 -16.47
C ASP A 165 36.62 6.55 -15.97
N PHE A 166 36.94 5.93 -14.83
CA PHE A 166 36.08 4.96 -14.17
C PHE A 166 34.71 5.52 -13.80
N ALA A 167 34.62 6.79 -13.38
CA ALA A 167 33.36 7.43 -13.03
C ALA A 167 32.52 7.82 -14.26
N ALA A 168 33.18 8.16 -15.38
CA ALA A 168 32.53 8.59 -16.62
C ALA A 168 31.95 7.40 -17.43
N ASP A 169 32.64 6.26 -17.47
CA ASP A 169 32.16 5.04 -18.14
C ASP A 169 31.13 4.31 -17.26
N ALA A 170 29.89 4.83 -17.21
CA ALA A 170 28.79 4.22 -16.45
C ALA A 170 27.89 3.27 -17.26
N ASP A 171 28.08 3.18 -18.58
CA ASP A 171 27.32 2.29 -19.45
C ASP A 171 28.14 1.01 -19.74
N PHE A 172 27.80 -0.10 -19.07
CA PHE A 172 28.34 -1.42 -19.42
C PHE A 172 27.19 -2.41 -19.62
N ASP A 173 27.19 -3.09 -20.78
CA ASP A 173 26.40 -4.28 -21.02
C ASP A 173 27.06 -5.46 -20.28
N VAL A 174 26.49 -5.86 -19.15
CA VAL A 174 26.93 -7.06 -18.43
C VAL A 174 26.40 -8.29 -19.17
N ILE A 175 27.22 -8.90 -20.03
CA ILE A 175 26.93 -10.20 -20.64
C ILE A 175 27.41 -11.29 -19.67
N LEU A 176 26.47 -11.93 -18.97
CA LEU A 176 26.73 -13.10 -18.14
C LEU A 176 26.52 -14.37 -18.98
N GLU A 177 27.60 -15.06 -19.35
CA GLU A 177 27.49 -16.45 -19.83
C GLU A 177 27.37 -17.38 -18.62
N ALA A 178 26.22 -18.06 -18.51
CA ALA A 178 26.00 -19.11 -17.53
C ALA A 178 26.77 -20.37 -17.97
N ASN A 179 27.76 -20.79 -17.18
CA ASN A 179 28.36 -22.13 -17.25
C ASN A 179 27.50 -23.15 -16.50
#